data_AF-A0A847VZQ7-F1
#
_entry.id   AF-A0A847VZQ7-F1
#
_cell.length_a   1.000
_cell.length_b   1.000
_cell.length_c   1.000
_cell.angle_alpha   90.00
_cell.angle_beta   90.00
_cell.angle_gamma   90.00
#
_symmetry.space_group_name_H-M   'P 1'
#
loop_
_entity.id
_entity.type
_entity.pdbx_description
1 polymer ?
#
loop_
_entity_poly.entity_id
_entity_poly.type
_entity_poly.pdbx_seq_one_letter_code
_entity_poly.pdbx_strand_id
1 'polypeptide(L)'
;MKYSFISSLLYYLCGFIYMGFGTYALDNNAKSRVNMLFVFLMASTSSWAYAFSVSISAPAAETSAFWGCLSVFGWGIFYSIMLHFVILLTKTEFRINKYVAHAAIYLPSVINILLFSPFGFLAEKQYQMVKTDFGWINTLPVEAGDIWFMSYYLSYTLVIFVLLIRWWKKLEPNDPQKRQAKYFLLSLLFPLVMGLSTETIPDILGKGPYPELTVVFLMVPVAMLFSTLRKSGLLLEKPVQVSLPLKGDQLADADRFRMFRTVASIFTAGSAISFFIGYFAMKRTARDEILLAAALFALGLFIRIIPRISKNHAGQNTLFLIAGASSLFYLMKRNVETGAVTIWSIYILFFMFTVILDSKIHLAIYAGLVVLIQILFSLFYPDVTVRIDTNAYLTRVALVVLTYFAVRRLADEYTIKLNAHKKLINEQQVLEAISTNFITISSENVQEKIDEMLEMSAEALEFDYAYLISFSEDYEDAKVFSTYANNLDSGSLPYHPGMKIKTADLPMA
;
A
#
# COMPACT_ATOMS: atom_id res chain seq x y z
N MET A 1 -21.29 -11.76 -27.18
CA MET A 1 -20.67 -11.19 -25.94
C MET A 1 -20.99 -12.04 -24.70
N LYS A 2 -20.86 -13.36 -24.81
CA LYS A 2 -21.19 -14.27 -23.70
C LYS A 2 -20.27 -14.11 -22.48
N TYR A 3 -19.01 -13.72 -22.71
CA TYR A 3 -17.96 -13.69 -21.68
C TYR A 3 -17.40 -12.28 -21.41
N SER A 4 -17.83 -11.25 -22.14
CA SER A 4 -17.33 -9.87 -22.01
C SER A 4 -17.36 -9.30 -20.59
N PHE A 5 -18.43 -9.55 -19.84
CA PHE A 5 -18.54 -9.13 -18.44
C PHE A 5 -17.48 -9.79 -17.57
N ILE A 6 -17.25 -11.10 -17.74
CA ILE A 6 -16.27 -11.86 -16.95
C ILE A 6 -14.86 -11.38 -17.27
N SER A 7 -14.54 -11.16 -18.55
CA SER A 7 -13.23 -10.64 -18.98
C SER A 7 -12.99 -9.22 -18.45
N SER A 8 -13.96 -8.33 -18.55
CA SER A 8 -13.88 -6.97 -18.00
C SER A 8 -13.69 -6.98 -16.48
N LEU A 9 -14.41 -7.85 -15.77
CA LEU A 9 -14.29 -8.03 -14.33
C LEU A 9 -12.91 -8.56 -13.93
N LEU A 10 -12.36 -9.52 -14.68
CA LEU A 10 -11.04 -10.07 -14.43
C LEU A 10 -9.96 -8.98 -14.47
N TYR A 11 -9.96 -8.15 -15.52
CA TYR A 11 -9.04 -7.01 -15.62
C TYR A 11 -9.24 -6.01 -14.48
N TYR A 12 -10.50 -5.73 -14.12
CA TYR A 12 -10.80 -4.83 -13.00
C TYR A 12 -10.20 -5.31 -11.68
N LEU A 13 -10.37 -6.61 -11.38
CA LEU A 13 -9.82 -7.23 -10.17
C LEU A 13 -8.29 -7.23 -10.18
N CYS A 14 -7.66 -7.51 -11.32
CA CYS A 14 -6.20 -7.37 -11.47
C CYS A 14 -5.74 -5.94 -11.17
N GLY A 15 -6.41 -4.93 -11.76
CA GLY A 15 -6.12 -3.52 -11.51
C GLY A 15 -6.23 -3.13 -10.04
N PHE A 16 -7.26 -3.65 -9.35
CA PHE A 16 -7.47 -3.44 -7.91
C PHE A 16 -6.36 -4.06 -7.07
N ILE A 17 -5.94 -5.30 -7.39
CA ILE A 17 -4.87 -5.96 -6.64
C ILE A 17 -3.52 -5.25 -6.84
N TYR A 18 -3.20 -4.82 -8.07
CA TYR A 18 -2.02 -4.00 -8.34
C TYR A 18 -2.00 -2.72 -7.51
N MET A 19 -3.11 -1.99 -7.48
CA MET A 19 -3.24 -0.79 -6.65
C MET A 19 -3.07 -1.12 -5.15
N GLY A 20 -3.58 -2.26 -4.69
CA GLY A 20 -3.39 -2.75 -3.32
C GLY A 20 -1.91 -2.98 -2.97
N PHE A 21 -1.13 -3.61 -3.85
CA PHE A 21 0.31 -3.78 -3.63
C PHE A 21 1.06 -2.45 -3.64
N GLY A 22 0.71 -1.52 -4.54
CA GLY A 22 1.33 -0.19 -4.60
C GLY A 22 1.06 0.63 -3.33
N THR A 23 -0.19 0.66 -2.87
CA THR A 23 -0.55 1.37 -1.63
C THR A 23 0.15 0.78 -0.41
N TYR A 24 0.29 -0.55 -0.32
CA TYR A 24 1.07 -1.21 0.74
C TYR A 24 2.56 -0.84 0.70
N ALA A 25 3.17 -0.71 -0.47
CA ALA A 25 4.57 -0.30 -0.57
C ALA A 25 4.80 1.15 -0.10
N LEU A 26 3.92 2.07 -0.48
CA LEU A 26 3.93 3.46 0.02
C LEU A 26 3.77 3.54 1.54
N ASP A 27 2.99 2.63 2.08
CA ASP A 27 2.62 2.52 3.49
C ASP A 27 3.80 2.10 4.38
N ASN A 28 4.66 1.20 3.90
CA ASN A 28 5.79 0.72 4.68
C ASN A 28 6.97 1.68 4.66
N ASN A 29 7.37 2.15 3.48
CA ASN A 29 8.46 3.11 3.36
C ASN A 29 8.33 3.92 2.06
N ALA A 30 7.70 5.09 2.16
CA ALA A 30 7.52 6.02 1.03
C ALA A 30 8.81 6.75 0.60
N LYS A 31 9.90 6.65 1.36
CA LYS A 31 11.18 7.33 1.05
C LYS A 31 12.15 6.43 0.28
N SER A 32 11.99 5.11 0.38
CA SER A 32 12.83 4.15 -0.35
C SER A 32 12.63 4.29 -1.87
N ARG A 33 13.74 4.42 -2.60
CA ARG A 33 13.72 4.47 -4.08
C ARG A 33 13.17 3.18 -4.68
N VAL A 34 13.48 2.02 -4.07
CA VAL A 34 12.97 0.71 -4.48
C VAL A 34 11.46 0.67 -4.35
N ASN A 35 10.93 1.15 -3.23
CA ASN A 35 9.48 1.19 -3.00
C ASN A 35 8.79 2.12 -3.99
N MET A 36 9.35 3.30 -4.26
CA MET A 36 8.77 4.23 -5.24
C MET A 36 8.75 3.63 -6.66
N LEU A 37 9.81 2.95 -7.10
CA LEU A 37 9.81 2.27 -8.40
C LEU A 37 8.80 1.11 -8.43
N PHE A 38 8.66 0.36 -7.34
CA PHE A 38 7.62 -0.68 -7.22
C PHE A 38 6.20 -0.07 -7.30
N VAL A 39 5.98 1.09 -6.68
CA VAL A 39 4.71 1.83 -6.78
C VAL A 39 4.43 2.28 -8.21
N PHE A 40 5.44 2.79 -8.93
CA PHE A 40 5.28 3.15 -10.34
C PHE A 40 4.99 1.94 -11.23
N LEU A 41 5.60 0.77 -10.95
CA LEU A 41 5.26 -0.49 -11.61
C LEU A 41 3.79 -0.84 -11.38
N MET A 42 3.32 -0.77 -10.13
CA MET A 42 1.94 -1.11 -9.77
C MET A 42 0.94 -0.12 -10.38
N ALA A 43 1.28 1.18 -10.43
CA ALA A 43 0.45 2.18 -11.09
C ALA A 43 0.33 1.92 -12.59
N SER A 44 1.46 1.62 -13.26
CA SER A 44 1.50 1.27 -14.68
C SER A 44 0.65 0.03 -14.99
N THR A 45 0.84 -1.09 -14.27
CA THR A 45 0.04 -2.31 -14.51
C THR A 45 -1.44 -2.15 -14.13
N SER A 46 -1.75 -1.35 -13.10
CA SER A 46 -3.12 -1.03 -12.72
C SER A 46 -3.83 -0.20 -13.79
N SER A 47 -3.16 0.84 -14.31
CA SER A 47 -3.68 1.64 -15.43
C SER A 47 -3.92 0.80 -16.68
N TRP A 48 -3.01 -0.12 -17.01
CA TRP A 48 -3.22 -1.08 -18.10
C TRP A 48 -4.49 -1.90 -17.89
N ALA A 49 -4.62 -2.54 -16.73
CA ALA A 49 -5.74 -3.43 -16.44
C ALA A 49 -7.09 -2.67 -16.42
N TYR A 50 -7.14 -1.48 -15.83
CA TYR A 50 -8.37 -0.68 -15.84
C TYR A 50 -8.75 -0.20 -17.23
N ALA A 51 -7.78 0.20 -18.05
CA ALA A 51 -8.05 0.58 -19.44
C ALA A 51 -8.67 -0.59 -20.22
N PHE A 52 -8.14 -1.81 -20.07
CA PHE A 52 -8.68 -3.02 -20.72
C PHE A 52 -10.05 -3.43 -20.19
N SER A 53 -10.29 -3.27 -18.89
CA SER A 53 -11.59 -3.51 -18.28
C SER A 53 -12.70 -2.67 -18.94
N VAL A 54 -12.45 -1.38 -19.14
CA VAL A 54 -13.42 -0.47 -19.79
C VAL A 54 -13.47 -0.68 -21.30
N SER A 55 -12.31 -0.87 -21.95
CA SER A 55 -12.23 -1.06 -23.40
C SER A 55 -13.06 -2.26 -23.88
N ILE A 56 -12.90 -3.42 -23.22
CA ILE A 56 -13.52 -4.67 -23.69
C ILE A 56 -15.05 -4.69 -23.55
N SER A 57 -15.58 -3.90 -22.61
CA SER A 57 -17.01 -3.81 -22.30
C SER A 57 -17.65 -2.49 -22.78
N ALA A 58 -16.91 -1.69 -23.55
CA ALA A 58 -17.38 -0.42 -24.07
C ALA A 58 -18.64 -0.56 -24.94
N PRO A 59 -19.53 0.46 -24.99
CA PRO A 59 -20.75 0.39 -25.79
C PRO A 59 -20.49 0.49 -27.31
N ALA A 60 -19.40 1.15 -27.71
CA ALA A 60 -19.07 1.46 -29.11
C ALA A 60 -17.59 1.20 -29.41
N ALA A 61 -17.27 0.99 -30.70
CA ALA A 61 -15.93 0.66 -31.16
C ALA A 61 -14.94 1.80 -30.88
N GLU A 62 -15.38 3.04 -31.08
CA GLU A 62 -14.59 4.25 -30.87
C GLU A 62 -14.26 4.45 -29.40
N THR A 63 -15.24 4.21 -28.53
CA THR A 63 -15.02 4.22 -27.07
C THR A 63 -14.03 3.13 -26.67
N SER A 64 -14.17 1.93 -27.25
CA SER A 64 -13.27 0.82 -26.99
C SER A 64 -11.83 1.12 -27.39
N ALA A 65 -11.64 1.68 -28.60
CA ALA A 65 -10.35 2.10 -29.12
C ALA A 65 -9.72 3.22 -28.28
N PHE A 66 -10.50 4.21 -27.84
CA PHE A 66 -10.03 5.27 -26.95
C PHE A 66 -9.43 4.70 -25.64
N TRP A 67 -10.13 3.78 -24.99
CA TRP A 67 -9.64 3.10 -23.80
C TRP A 67 -8.46 2.17 -24.10
N GLY A 68 -8.45 1.54 -25.27
CA GLY A 68 -7.30 0.83 -25.81
C GLY A 68 -6.06 1.74 -25.86
N CYS A 69 -6.17 2.92 -26.48
CA CYS A 69 -5.08 3.90 -26.55
C CYS A 69 -4.61 4.34 -25.15
N LEU A 70 -5.54 4.51 -24.20
CA LEU A 70 -5.21 4.90 -22.83
C LEU A 70 -4.36 3.84 -22.09
N SER A 71 -4.43 2.57 -22.51
CA SER A 71 -3.62 1.50 -21.92
C SER A 71 -2.10 1.69 -22.12
N VAL A 72 -1.66 2.57 -23.04
CA VAL A 72 -0.24 2.89 -23.27
C VAL A 72 0.46 3.43 -22.01
N PHE A 73 -0.27 4.13 -21.13
CA PHE A 73 0.27 4.58 -19.84
C PHE A 73 0.62 3.40 -18.91
N GLY A 74 0.10 2.22 -19.23
CA GLY A 74 0.50 0.95 -18.68
C GLY A 74 1.60 0.28 -19.48
N TRP A 75 1.24 -0.46 -20.54
CA TRP A 75 2.17 -1.31 -21.29
C TRP A 75 3.36 -0.55 -21.89
N GLY A 76 3.13 0.69 -22.35
CA GLY A 76 4.16 1.51 -23.00
C GLY A 76 5.27 1.94 -22.04
N ILE A 77 4.94 2.09 -20.75
CA ILE A 77 5.86 2.57 -19.70
C ILE A 77 6.43 1.42 -18.86
N PHE A 78 5.68 0.32 -18.73
CA PHE A 78 5.99 -0.81 -17.84
C PHE A 78 7.44 -1.30 -17.97
N TYR A 79 7.90 -1.64 -19.17
CA TYR A 79 9.23 -2.22 -19.38
C TYR A 79 10.37 -1.27 -19.01
N SER A 80 10.18 0.04 -19.22
CA SER A 80 11.15 1.07 -18.81
C SER A 80 11.28 1.15 -17.28
N ILE A 81 10.15 1.14 -16.57
CA ILE A 81 10.16 1.14 -15.10
C ILE A 81 10.75 -0.18 -14.57
N MET A 82 10.39 -1.32 -15.19
CA MET A 82 10.90 -2.64 -14.77
C MET A 82 12.41 -2.74 -14.97
N LEU A 83 12.94 -2.24 -16.09
CA LEU A 83 14.38 -2.20 -16.33
C LEU A 83 15.08 -1.34 -15.28
N HIS A 84 14.57 -0.12 -15.01
CA HIS A 84 15.12 0.74 -13.95
C HIS A 84 15.08 0.05 -12.59
N PHE A 85 13.98 -0.61 -12.26
CA PHE A 85 13.82 -1.37 -11.03
C PHE A 85 14.87 -2.48 -10.91
N VAL A 86 15.10 -3.27 -11.97
CA VAL A 86 16.07 -4.37 -11.98
C VAL A 86 17.51 -3.85 -11.90
N ILE A 87 17.84 -2.74 -12.55
CA ILE A 87 19.14 -2.08 -12.41
C ILE A 87 19.41 -1.73 -10.94
N LEU A 88 18.42 -1.12 -10.27
CA LEU A 88 18.53 -0.75 -8.85
C LEU A 88 18.66 -1.98 -7.95
N LEU A 89 17.84 -3.01 -8.19
CA LEU A 89 17.85 -4.26 -7.42
C LEU A 89 19.19 -4.99 -7.54
N THR A 90 19.75 -5.07 -8.75
CA THR A 90 21.01 -5.76 -9.03
C THR A 90 22.24 -4.92 -8.67
N LYS A 91 22.05 -3.66 -8.24
CA LYS A 91 23.11 -2.66 -7.99
C LYS A 91 24.07 -2.55 -9.18
N THR A 92 23.52 -2.61 -10.39
CA THR A 92 24.33 -2.52 -11.60
C THR A 92 24.72 -1.07 -11.85
N GLU A 93 26.02 -0.79 -11.87
CA GLU A 93 26.54 0.54 -12.20
C GLU A 93 26.83 0.66 -13.69
N PHE A 94 26.34 1.75 -14.30
CA PHE A 94 26.69 2.08 -15.67
C PHE A 94 27.88 3.03 -15.71
N ARG A 95 28.81 2.78 -16.64
CA ARG A 95 29.96 3.69 -16.91
C ARG A 95 29.59 4.93 -17.75
N ILE A 96 28.30 5.22 -17.88
CA ILE A 96 27.77 6.37 -18.63
C ILE A 96 27.13 7.38 -17.67
N ASN A 97 27.06 8.64 -18.10
CA ASN A 97 26.44 9.71 -17.33
C ASN A 97 24.99 9.33 -16.93
N LYS A 98 24.65 9.56 -15.65
CA LYS A 98 23.31 9.29 -15.10
C LYS A 98 22.17 9.85 -15.96
N TYR A 99 22.33 11.05 -16.53
CA TYR A 99 21.27 11.67 -17.35
C TYR A 99 21.06 10.93 -18.66
N VAL A 100 22.16 10.48 -19.30
CA VAL A 100 22.12 9.70 -20.54
C VAL A 100 21.54 8.32 -20.28
N ALA A 101 21.89 7.68 -19.15
CA ALA A 101 21.29 6.41 -18.75
C ALA A 101 19.77 6.53 -18.51
N HIS A 102 19.32 7.56 -17.82
CA HIS A 102 17.89 7.79 -17.60
C HIS A 102 17.15 8.09 -18.91
N ALA A 103 17.73 8.91 -19.78
CA ALA A 103 17.17 9.19 -21.10
C ALA A 103 17.07 7.90 -21.92
N ALA A 104 18.12 7.07 -21.96
CA ALA A 104 18.09 5.79 -22.66
C ALA A 104 17.00 4.85 -22.14
N ILE A 105 16.80 4.79 -20.81
CA ILE A 105 15.78 3.94 -20.20
C ILE A 105 14.36 4.42 -20.53
N TYR A 106 14.08 5.72 -20.43
CA TYR A 106 12.71 6.24 -20.49
C TYR A 106 12.29 6.82 -21.84
N LEU A 107 13.23 7.16 -22.74
CA LEU A 107 12.88 7.75 -24.04
C LEU A 107 11.93 6.87 -24.86
N PRO A 108 12.10 5.53 -24.94
CA PRO A 108 11.13 4.68 -25.65
C PRO A 108 9.72 4.74 -25.06
N SER A 109 9.58 4.86 -23.73
CA SER A 109 8.26 5.03 -23.10
C SER A 109 7.60 6.36 -23.47
N VAL A 110 8.38 7.44 -23.60
CA VAL A 110 7.88 8.75 -24.06
C VAL A 110 7.43 8.65 -25.52
N ILE A 111 8.22 7.99 -26.37
CA ILE A 111 7.85 7.73 -27.77
C ILE A 111 6.54 6.94 -27.84
N ASN A 112 6.38 5.88 -27.04
CA ASN A 112 5.13 5.11 -26.99
C ASN A 112 3.93 5.99 -26.65
N ILE A 113 4.04 6.88 -25.66
CA ILE A 113 2.95 7.81 -25.31
C ILE A 113 2.62 8.73 -26.49
N LEU A 114 3.62 9.31 -27.15
CA LEU A 114 3.42 10.20 -28.30
C LEU A 114 2.79 9.49 -29.51
N LEU A 115 3.11 8.21 -29.71
CA LEU A 115 2.57 7.42 -30.81
C LEU A 115 1.16 6.91 -30.51
N PHE A 116 0.94 6.28 -29.36
CA PHE A 116 -0.22 5.42 -29.11
C PHE A 116 -1.25 5.96 -28.12
N SER A 117 -0.99 7.09 -27.45
CA SER A 117 -1.99 7.72 -26.57
C SER A 117 -3.24 8.14 -27.35
N PRO A 118 -4.38 8.43 -26.69
CA PRO A 118 -5.63 8.76 -27.40
C PRO A 118 -5.56 9.95 -28.38
N PHE A 119 -4.56 10.81 -28.21
CA PHE A 119 -4.29 11.95 -29.10
C PHE A 119 -2.91 11.85 -29.76
N GLY A 120 -2.33 10.65 -29.79
CA GLY A 120 -1.04 10.35 -30.39
C GLY A 120 -1.12 10.19 -31.91
N PHE A 121 0.04 10.16 -32.57
CA PHE A 121 0.14 10.13 -34.03
C PHE A 121 -0.47 8.87 -34.68
N LEU A 122 -0.58 7.76 -33.95
CA LEU A 122 -1.13 6.49 -34.41
C LEU A 122 -2.48 6.15 -33.76
N ALA A 123 -3.08 7.08 -32.99
CA ALA A 123 -4.30 6.83 -32.20
C ALA A 123 -5.44 6.20 -33.02
N GLU A 124 -5.73 6.78 -34.19
CA GLU A 124 -6.83 6.35 -35.07
C GLU A 124 -6.47 5.14 -35.94
N LYS A 125 -5.17 4.85 -36.10
CA LYS A 125 -4.68 3.83 -37.04
C LYS A 125 -4.41 2.49 -36.38
N GLN A 126 -4.17 2.46 -35.07
CA GLN A 126 -3.73 1.26 -34.34
C GLN A 126 -4.87 0.31 -33.91
N TYR A 127 -6.15 0.69 -34.07
CA TYR A 127 -7.28 -0.12 -33.61
C TYR A 127 -8.32 -0.37 -34.71
N GLN A 128 -8.52 -1.65 -35.01
CA GLN A 128 -9.70 -2.15 -35.72
C GLN A 128 -10.50 -3.05 -34.79
N MET A 129 -11.39 -2.42 -34.00
CA MET A 129 -12.14 -3.10 -32.95
C MET A 129 -13.29 -3.94 -33.53
N VAL A 130 -13.23 -5.25 -33.31
CA VAL A 130 -14.28 -6.20 -33.72
C VAL A 130 -14.97 -6.76 -32.48
N LYS A 131 -16.29 -6.88 -32.54
CA LYS A 131 -17.09 -7.50 -31.46
C LYS A 131 -16.95 -9.02 -31.50
N THR A 132 -16.54 -9.60 -30.39
CA THR A 132 -16.42 -11.05 -30.19
C THR A 132 -17.22 -11.51 -28.96
N ASP A 133 -17.13 -12.79 -28.62
CA ASP A 133 -17.75 -13.30 -27.39
C ASP A 133 -17.08 -12.81 -26.11
N PHE A 134 -15.79 -12.46 -26.19
CA PHE A 134 -15.03 -11.89 -25.08
C PHE A 134 -15.15 -10.37 -24.97
N GLY A 135 -15.79 -9.71 -25.94
CA GLY A 135 -15.97 -8.26 -25.98
C GLY A 135 -15.32 -7.65 -27.21
N TRP A 136 -14.91 -6.38 -27.13
CA TRP A 136 -14.15 -5.75 -28.20
C TRP A 136 -12.71 -6.22 -28.22
N ILE A 137 -12.22 -6.65 -29.39
CA ILE A 137 -10.84 -7.09 -29.58
C ILE A 137 -10.26 -6.36 -30.80
N ASN A 138 -8.99 -5.97 -30.71
CA ASN A 138 -8.26 -5.41 -31.84
C ASN A 138 -7.91 -6.53 -32.83
N THR A 139 -8.24 -6.34 -34.10
CA THR A 139 -7.95 -7.31 -35.18
C THR A 139 -7.03 -6.73 -36.24
N LEU A 140 -6.47 -5.55 -35.99
CA LEU A 140 -5.58 -4.90 -36.92
C LEU A 140 -4.31 -5.76 -37.12
N PRO A 141 -3.90 -6.05 -38.37
CA PRO A 141 -2.64 -6.71 -38.65
C PRO A 141 -1.45 -5.87 -38.15
N VAL A 142 -0.32 -6.55 -37.91
CA VAL A 142 0.92 -5.92 -37.44
C VAL A 142 1.36 -4.77 -38.37
N GLU A 143 1.40 -3.55 -37.84
CA GLU A 143 1.89 -2.36 -38.52
C GLU A 143 3.29 -1.91 -38.03
N ALA A 144 3.83 -0.84 -38.61
CA ALA A 144 5.13 -0.28 -38.21
C ALA A 144 5.17 0.12 -36.71
N GLY A 145 4.04 0.55 -36.15
CA GLY A 145 3.91 0.83 -34.71
C GLY A 145 4.08 -0.42 -33.85
N ASP A 146 3.47 -1.53 -34.25
CA ASP A 146 3.59 -2.81 -33.54
C ASP A 146 5.02 -3.34 -33.62
N ILE A 147 5.67 -3.21 -34.78
CA ILE A 147 7.08 -3.60 -34.96
C ILE A 147 7.98 -2.78 -34.02
N TRP A 148 7.74 -1.47 -33.90
CA TRP A 148 8.44 -0.61 -32.94
C TRP A 148 8.23 -1.10 -31.50
N PHE A 149 6.97 -1.33 -31.10
CA PHE A 149 6.65 -1.78 -29.75
C PHE A 149 7.26 -3.16 -29.45
N MET A 150 7.15 -4.12 -30.37
CA MET A 150 7.77 -5.44 -30.25
C MET A 150 9.29 -5.33 -30.08
N SER A 151 9.95 -4.45 -30.83
CA SER A 151 11.40 -4.21 -30.72
C SER A 151 11.78 -3.64 -29.35
N TYR A 152 11.03 -2.65 -28.86
CA TYR A 152 11.20 -2.08 -27.52
C TYR A 152 10.99 -3.14 -26.43
N TYR A 153 9.88 -3.87 -26.50
CA TYR A 153 9.52 -4.93 -25.58
C TYR A 153 10.61 -6.02 -25.50
N LEU A 154 11.02 -6.57 -26.64
CA LEU A 154 12.00 -7.66 -26.71
C LEU A 154 13.37 -7.23 -26.21
N SER A 155 13.84 -6.04 -26.63
CA SER A 155 15.14 -5.52 -26.22
C SER A 155 15.21 -5.29 -24.71
N TYR A 156 14.21 -4.66 -24.11
CA TYR A 156 14.18 -4.39 -22.66
C TYR A 156 14.05 -5.67 -21.86
N THR A 157 13.17 -6.59 -22.30
CA THR A 157 12.98 -7.89 -21.67
C THR A 157 14.29 -8.68 -21.68
N LEU A 158 15.00 -8.73 -22.81
CA LEU A 158 16.30 -9.41 -22.91
C LEU A 158 17.32 -8.83 -21.93
N VAL A 159 17.44 -7.50 -21.86
CA VAL A 159 18.36 -6.83 -20.93
C VAL A 159 18.00 -7.16 -19.47
N ILE A 160 16.71 -7.13 -19.12
CA ILE A 160 16.22 -7.52 -17.79
C ILE A 160 16.65 -8.95 -17.44
N PHE A 161 16.45 -9.92 -18.35
CA PHE A 161 16.88 -11.30 -18.11
C PHE A 161 18.40 -11.43 -17.95
N VAL A 162 19.19 -10.77 -18.82
CA VAL A 162 20.65 -10.81 -18.72
C VAL A 162 21.13 -10.26 -17.37
N LEU A 163 20.57 -9.15 -16.90
CA LEU A 163 20.91 -8.58 -15.60
C LEU A 163 20.53 -9.50 -14.44
N LEU A 164 19.32 -10.07 -14.46
CA LEU A 164 18.85 -10.99 -13.42
C LEU A 164 19.65 -12.30 -13.39
N ILE A 165 20.00 -12.88 -14.54
CA ILE A 165 20.83 -14.08 -14.64
C ILE A 165 22.24 -13.80 -14.09
N ARG A 166 22.84 -12.66 -14.46
CA ARG A 166 24.16 -12.24 -13.95
C ARG A 166 24.13 -12.06 -12.44
N TRP A 167 23.10 -11.40 -11.93
CA TRP A 167 22.90 -11.20 -10.50
C TRP A 167 22.72 -12.53 -9.76
N TRP A 168 21.85 -13.42 -10.26
CA TRP A 168 21.63 -14.75 -9.68
C TRP A 168 22.91 -15.61 -9.64
N LYS A 169 23.75 -15.55 -10.68
CA LYS A 169 25.04 -16.26 -10.72
C LYS A 169 26.05 -15.73 -9.70
N LYS A 170 26.00 -14.44 -9.37
CA LYS A 170 26.92 -13.78 -8.40
C LYS A 170 26.59 -14.11 -6.95
N LEU A 171 25.34 -14.45 -6.63
CA LEU A 171 24.90 -14.75 -5.27
C LEU A 171 25.47 -16.09 -4.76
N GLU A 172 25.80 -16.16 -3.47
CA GLU A 172 26.31 -17.38 -2.84
C GLU A 172 25.22 -18.46 -2.69
N PRO A 173 25.56 -19.76 -2.76
CA PRO A 173 24.58 -20.86 -2.66
C PRO A 173 23.73 -20.84 -1.39
N ASN A 174 24.31 -20.44 -0.25
CA ASN A 174 23.64 -20.44 1.04
C ASN A 174 22.86 -19.13 1.32
N ASP A 175 22.97 -18.13 0.44
CA ASP A 175 22.25 -16.87 0.59
C ASP A 175 20.75 -17.07 0.24
N PRO A 176 19.81 -16.80 1.18
CA PRO A 176 18.37 -16.83 0.90
C PRO A 176 17.95 -15.98 -0.31
N GLN A 177 18.69 -14.91 -0.62
CA GLN A 177 18.45 -14.06 -1.79
C GLN A 177 18.61 -14.81 -3.11
N LYS A 178 19.51 -15.80 -3.19
CA LYS A 178 19.71 -16.58 -4.42
C LYS A 178 18.48 -17.37 -4.83
N ARG A 179 17.80 -17.96 -3.83
CA ARG A 179 16.54 -18.69 -4.05
C ARG A 179 15.43 -17.74 -4.49
N GLN A 180 15.34 -16.56 -3.88
CA GLN A 180 14.35 -15.54 -4.24
C GLN A 180 14.58 -15.00 -5.66
N ALA A 181 15.83 -14.71 -6.01
CA ALA A 181 16.25 -14.30 -7.36
C ALA A 181 15.84 -15.34 -8.42
N LYS A 182 16.07 -16.63 -8.14
CA LYS A 182 15.65 -17.73 -9.02
C LYS A 182 14.14 -17.74 -9.24
N TYR A 183 13.35 -17.62 -8.17
CA TYR A 183 11.89 -17.63 -8.30
C TYR A 183 11.35 -16.39 -9.02
N PHE A 184 11.95 -15.22 -8.80
CA PHE A 184 11.59 -14.01 -9.54
C PHE A 184 11.94 -14.12 -11.03
N LEU A 185 13.09 -14.70 -11.36
CA LEU A 185 13.48 -14.96 -12.75
C LEU A 185 12.51 -15.95 -13.43
N LEU A 186 12.16 -17.04 -12.74
CA LEU A 186 11.21 -18.02 -13.26
C LEU A 186 9.80 -17.43 -13.43
N SER A 187 9.36 -16.57 -12.51
CA SER A 187 8.04 -15.93 -12.61
C SER A 187 7.96 -14.92 -13.75
N LEU A 188 9.07 -14.30 -14.17
CA LEU A 188 9.10 -13.43 -15.35
C LEU A 188 9.00 -14.20 -16.67
N LEU A 189 9.36 -15.49 -16.70
CA LEU A 189 9.16 -16.34 -17.88
C LEU A 189 7.68 -16.69 -18.10
N PHE A 190 6.90 -16.73 -17.03
CA PHE A 190 5.50 -17.16 -17.08
C PHE A 190 4.62 -16.29 -18.00
N PRO A 191 4.60 -14.95 -17.89
CA PRO A 191 3.85 -14.11 -18.83
C PRO A 191 4.30 -14.24 -20.28
N LEU A 192 5.60 -14.49 -20.54
CA LEU A 192 6.10 -14.65 -21.92
C LEU A 192 5.52 -15.91 -22.55
N VAL A 193 5.61 -17.05 -21.84
CA VAL A 193 5.12 -18.33 -22.33
C VAL A 193 3.60 -18.31 -22.49
N MET A 194 2.90 -17.75 -21.49
CA MET A 194 1.45 -17.67 -21.52
C MET A 194 0.96 -16.71 -22.60
N GLY A 195 1.54 -15.51 -22.72
CA GLY A 195 1.19 -14.55 -23.77
C GLY A 195 1.38 -15.11 -25.17
N LEU A 196 2.52 -15.77 -25.45
CA LEU A 196 2.73 -16.47 -26.72
C LEU A 196 1.67 -17.54 -26.98
N SER A 197 1.31 -18.30 -25.96
CA SER A 197 0.35 -19.41 -26.07
C SER A 197 -1.10 -18.95 -26.26
N THR A 198 -1.49 -17.83 -25.66
CA THR A 198 -2.89 -17.35 -25.65
C THR A 198 -3.17 -16.24 -26.64
N GLU A 199 -2.15 -15.49 -27.07
CA GLU A 199 -2.31 -14.33 -27.95
C GLU A 199 -1.65 -14.61 -29.31
N THR A 200 -0.32 -14.80 -29.34
CA THR A 200 0.44 -14.86 -30.60
C THR A 200 0.19 -16.14 -31.41
N ILE A 201 0.25 -17.33 -30.80
CA ILE A 201 0.07 -18.60 -31.51
C ILE A 201 -1.35 -18.74 -32.09
N PRO A 202 -2.43 -18.46 -31.34
CA PRO A 202 -3.78 -18.53 -31.90
C PRO A 202 -4.02 -17.57 -33.06
N ASP A 203 -3.43 -16.38 -33.01
CA ASP A 203 -3.52 -15.38 -34.08
C ASP A 203 -2.83 -15.88 -35.37
N ILE A 204 -1.60 -16.41 -35.25
CA ILE A 204 -0.88 -17.04 -36.39
C ILE A 204 -1.65 -18.23 -36.97
N LEU A 205 -2.30 -19.03 -36.11
CA LEU A 205 -3.09 -20.20 -36.53
C LEU A 205 -4.49 -19.84 -37.06
N GLY A 206 -4.87 -18.55 -37.09
CA GLY A 206 -6.17 -18.10 -37.56
C GLY A 206 -7.35 -18.59 -36.70
N LYS A 207 -7.12 -18.97 -35.43
CA LYS A 207 -8.13 -19.55 -34.54
C LYS A 207 -9.04 -18.52 -33.84
N GLY A 208 -9.20 -17.35 -34.46
CA GLY A 208 -10.03 -16.26 -33.98
C GLY A 208 -9.32 -15.39 -32.93
N PRO A 209 -9.65 -14.09 -32.86
CA PRO A 209 -8.95 -13.17 -31.98
C PRO A 209 -9.34 -13.43 -30.51
N TYR A 210 -8.33 -13.62 -29.67
CA TYR A 210 -8.46 -13.82 -28.23
C TYR A 210 -8.13 -12.52 -27.48
N PRO A 211 -8.71 -12.30 -26.28
CA PRO A 211 -8.39 -11.11 -25.50
C PRO A 211 -6.94 -11.16 -25.00
N GLU A 212 -6.30 -9.99 -24.92
CA GLU A 212 -4.94 -9.84 -24.39
C GLU A 212 -4.89 -10.07 -22.87
N LEU A 213 -4.39 -11.23 -22.46
CA LEU A 213 -4.30 -11.66 -21.06
C LEU A 213 -2.93 -11.38 -20.43
N THR A 214 -1.98 -10.80 -21.17
CA THR A 214 -0.64 -10.45 -20.67
C THR A 214 -0.69 -9.71 -19.34
N VAL A 215 -1.57 -8.70 -19.21
CA VAL A 215 -1.73 -7.95 -17.94
C VAL A 215 -2.24 -8.82 -16.80
N VAL A 216 -3.00 -9.89 -17.07
CA VAL A 216 -3.43 -10.85 -16.04
C VAL A 216 -2.26 -11.75 -15.66
N PHE A 217 -1.47 -12.24 -16.62
CA PHE A 217 -0.33 -13.10 -16.34
C PHE A 217 0.79 -12.39 -15.56
N LEU A 218 0.93 -11.07 -15.71
CA LEU A 218 1.83 -10.24 -14.92
C LEU A 218 1.54 -10.29 -13.41
N MET A 219 0.37 -10.76 -12.97
CA MET A 219 0.08 -11.00 -11.56
C MET A 219 1.10 -11.93 -10.89
N VAL A 220 1.57 -12.96 -11.61
CA VAL A 220 2.52 -13.95 -11.08
C VAL A 220 3.87 -13.31 -10.74
N PRO A 221 4.58 -12.62 -11.66
CA PRO A 221 5.83 -11.95 -11.31
C PRO A 221 5.65 -10.81 -10.32
N VAL A 222 4.53 -10.09 -10.36
CA VAL A 222 4.25 -9.01 -9.38
C VAL A 222 4.07 -9.56 -7.97
N ALA A 223 3.28 -10.63 -7.79
CA ALA A 223 3.09 -11.26 -6.49
C ALA A 223 4.40 -11.85 -5.96
N MET A 224 5.21 -12.46 -6.83
CA MET A 224 6.53 -12.96 -6.48
C MET A 224 7.50 -11.84 -6.09
N LEU A 225 7.48 -10.72 -6.82
CA LEU A 225 8.30 -9.55 -6.49
C LEU A 225 7.88 -8.96 -5.14
N PHE A 226 6.59 -8.74 -4.93
CA PHE A 226 6.04 -8.25 -3.66
C PHE A 226 6.46 -9.13 -2.48
N SER A 227 6.28 -10.45 -2.62
CA SER A 227 6.67 -11.44 -1.59
C SER A 227 8.19 -11.42 -1.33
N THR A 228 8.99 -11.33 -2.38
CA THR A 228 10.45 -11.26 -2.31
C THR A 228 10.92 -10.01 -1.60
N LEU A 229 10.42 -8.84 -1.99
CA LEU A 229 10.81 -7.58 -1.36
C LEU A 229 10.35 -7.49 0.10
N ARG A 230 9.20 -8.10 0.44
CA ARG A 230 8.72 -8.19 1.81
C ARG A 230 9.63 -9.10 2.66
N LYS A 231 10.01 -10.27 2.15
CA LYS A 231 10.84 -11.25 2.88
C LYS A 231 12.31 -10.84 3.00
N SER A 232 12.86 -10.14 2.00
CA SER A 232 14.25 -9.65 2.01
C SER A 232 14.45 -8.40 2.86
N GLY A 233 13.39 -7.82 3.39
CA GLY A 233 13.46 -6.55 4.11
C GLY A 233 13.61 -5.32 3.20
N LEU A 234 13.70 -5.48 1.87
CA LEU A 234 13.85 -4.36 0.93
C LEU A 234 12.60 -3.45 0.87
N LEU A 235 11.40 -3.99 1.10
CA LEU A 235 10.18 -3.20 1.36
C LEU A 235 10.08 -2.72 2.81
N LEU A 236 10.76 -3.42 3.73
CA LEU A 236 10.70 -3.27 5.18
C LEU A 236 12.00 -2.70 5.75
N GLU A 237 12.67 -1.76 5.06
CA GLU A 237 13.56 -0.81 5.75
C GLU A 237 12.69 0.03 6.70
N LYS A 238 12.14 -0.60 7.73
CA LYS A 238 11.87 0.05 8.99
C LYS A 238 13.26 0.30 9.55
N PRO A 239 13.65 1.55 9.85
CA PRO A 239 14.74 1.71 10.79
C PRO A 239 14.34 0.89 12.01
N VAL A 240 15.23 -0.01 12.45
CA VAL A 240 15.16 -0.57 13.78
C VAL A 240 15.28 0.65 14.69
N GLN A 241 14.14 1.24 15.02
CA GLN A 241 14.06 2.19 16.09
C GLN A 241 14.29 1.32 17.32
N VAL A 242 15.54 1.28 17.76
CA VAL A 242 15.84 1.05 19.17
C VAL A 242 14.77 1.82 19.94
N SER A 243 14.00 1.10 20.74
CA SER A 243 12.88 1.59 21.53
C SER A 243 13.38 2.57 22.59
N LEU A 244 13.95 3.69 22.17
CA LEU A 244 14.09 4.85 23.02
C LEU A 244 12.65 5.27 23.34
N PRO A 245 12.31 5.49 24.62
CA PRO A 245 10.98 5.96 24.98
C PRO A 245 10.75 7.28 24.25
N LEU A 246 9.92 7.23 23.21
CA LEU A 246 9.57 8.41 22.41
C LEU A 246 8.96 9.44 23.35
N LYS A 247 9.45 10.69 23.32
CA LYS A 247 8.80 11.82 24.00
C LYS A 247 7.32 11.85 23.60
N GLY A 248 6.42 12.14 24.55
CA GLY A 248 4.96 12.08 24.35
C GLY A 248 4.45 12.76 23.06
N ASP A 249 5.05 13.89 22.67
CA ASP A 249 4.70 14.61 21.43
C ASP A 249 5.02 13.81 20.15
N GLN A 250 6.13 13.05 20.14
CA GLN A 250 6.52 12.24 18.98
C GLN A 250 5.63 10.99 18.83
N LEU A 251 5.12 10.47 19.94
CA LEU A 251 4.14 9.36 19.95
C LEU A 251 2.80 9.84 19.36
N ALA A 252 2.32 11.00 19.81
CA ALA A 252 1.07 11.61 19.33
C ALA A 252 1.12 11.93 17.82
N ASP A 253 2.25 12.40 17.32
CA ASP A 253 2.46 12.64 15.89
C ASP A 253 2.44 11.32 15.08
N ALA A 254 3.13 10.29 15.55
CA ALA A 254 3.16 8.98 14.90
C ALA A 254 1.77 8.33 14.82
N ASP A 255 0.96 8.48 15.87
CA ASP A 255 -0.42 7.99 15.92
C ASP A 255 -1.30 8.71 14.88
N ARG A 256 -1.20 10.04 14.79
CA ARG A 256 -1.97 10.81 13.79
C ARG A 256 -1.58 10.44 12.37
N PHE A 257 -0.28 10.26 12.07
CA PHE A 257 0.15 9.76 10.76
C PHE A 257 -0.51 8.43 10.39
N ARG A 258 -0.66 7.51 11.36
CA ARG A 258 -1.32 6.22 11.14
C ARG A 258 -2.81 6.38 10.87
N MET A 259 -3.48 7.24 11.63
CA MET A 259 -4.90 7.55 11.43
C MET A 259 -5.19 8.12 10.03
N PHE A 260 -4.46 9.16 9.60
CA PHE A 260 -4.65 9.76 8.27
C PHE A 260 -4.44 8.74 7.14
N ARG A 261 -3.47 7.84 7.30
CA ARG A 261 -3.23 6.73 6.38
C ARG A 261 -4.39 5.72 6.35
N THR A 262 -4.98 5.41 7.50
CA THR A 262 -6.17 4.55 7.59
C THR A 262 -7.35 5.17 6.85
N VAL A 263 -7.62 6.46 7.06
CA VAL A 263 -8.71 7.16 6.37
C VAL A 263 -8.46 7.21 4.86
N ALA A 264 -7.24 7.54 4.43
CA ALA A 264 -6.85 7.54 3.02
C ALA A 264 -7.07 6.16 2.35
N SER A 265 -6.79 5.08 3.07
CA SER A 265 -7.01 3.71 2.60
C SER A 265 -8.49 3.41 2.40
N ILE A 266 -9.35 3.91 3.28
CA ILE A 266 -10.81 3.76 3.19
C ILE A 266 -11.37 4.55 1.99
N PHE A 267 -10.88 5.77 1.76
CA PHE A 267 -11.21 6.54 0.55
C PHE A 267 -10.76 5.84 -0.74
N THR A 268 -9.57 5.25 -0.74
CA THR A 268 -9.03 4.49 -1.88
C THR A 268 -9.88 3.24 -2.16
N ALA A 269 -10.26 2.50 -1.12
CA ALA A 269 -11.18 1.36 -1.25
C ALA A 269 -12.57 1.81 -1.71
N GLY A 270 -13.09 2.92 -1.17
CA GLY A 270 -14.36 3.51 -1.57
C GLY A 270 -14.39 3.94 -3.04
N SER A 271 -13.29 4.49 -3.55
CA SER A 271 -13.11 4.82 -4.97
C SER A 271 -13.30 3.57 -5.87
N ALA A 272 -12.58 2.48 -5.57
CA ALA A 272 -12.71 1.23 -6.32
C ALA A 272 -14.10 0.60 -6.18
N ILE A 273 -14.66 0.56 -4.98
CA ILE A 273 -16.00 0.00 -4.75
C ILE A 273 -17.05 0.83 -5.49
N SER A 274 -16.94 2.15 -5.46
CA SER A 274 -17.87 3.04 -6.16
C SER A 274 -17.83 2.84 -7.67
N PHE A 275 -16.64 2.80 -8.27
CA PHE A 275 -16.51 2.52 -9.70
C PHE A 275 -17.11 1.16 -10.04
N PHE A 276 -16.80 0.14 -9.24
CA PHE A 276 -17.30 -1.21 -9.46
C PHE A 276 -18.83 -1.25 -9.52
N ILE A 277 -19.49 -0.68 -8.51
CA ILE A 277 -20.95 -0.68 -8.43
C ILE A 277 -21.55 0.15 -9.56
N GLY A 278 -21.06 1.37 -9.76
CA GLY A 278 -21.64 2.27 -10.74
C GLY A 278 -21.46 1.79 -12.18
N TYR A 279 -20.28 1.27 -12.52
CA TYR A 279 -19.97 0.80 -13.86
C TYR A 279 -20.55 -0.59 -14.15
N PHE A 280 -20.28 -1.59 -13.29
CA PHE A 280 -20.69 -2.97 -13.56
C PHE A 280 -22.14 -3.26 -13.16
N ALA A 281 -22.60 -2.77 -12.00
CA ALA A 281 -23.93 -3.11 -11.50
C ALA A 281 -24.99 -2.15 -12.04
N MET A 282 -24.75 -0.84 -11.90
CA MET A 282 -25.71 0.20 -12.33
C MET A 282 -25.62 0.54 -13.81
N LYS A 283 -24.61 0.03 -14.53
CA LYS A 283 -24.38 0.26 -15.97
C LYS A 283 -24.36 1.74 -16.36
N ARG A 284 -23.87 2.59 -15.46
CA ARG A 284 -23.70 4.03 -15.72
C ARG A 284 -22.52 4.25 -16.66
N THR A 285 -22.41 5.47 -17.19
CA THR A 285 -21.35 5.79 -18.15
C THR A 285 -19.97 5.69 -17.48
N ALA A 286 -18.98 5.12 -18.19
CA ALA A 286 -17.61 5.02 -17.68
C ALA A 286 -17.05 6.39 -17.29
N ARG A 287 -17.36 7.43 -18.07
CA ARG A 287 -16.90 8.80 -17.81
C ARG A 287 -17.32 9.29 -16.43
N ASP A 288 -18.62 9.18 -16.10
CA ASP A 288 -19.13 9.70 -14.84
C ASP A 288 -18.63 8.88 -13.65
N GLU A 289 -18.51 7.57 -13.79
CA GLU A 289 -17.98 6.68 -12.74
C GLU A 289 -16.49 6.89 -12.49
N ILE A 290 -15.69 7.12 -13.54
CA ILE A 290 -14.26 7.42 -13.42
C ILE A 290 -14.04 8.78 -12.77
N LEU A 291 -14.85 9.79 -13.11
CA LEU A 291 -14.76 11.10 -12.45
C LEU A 291 -14.98 10.99 -10.94
N LEU A 292 -15.93 10.17 -10.49
CA LEU A 292 -16.14 9.93 -9.06
C LEU A 292 -15.03 9.12 -8.43
N ALA A 293 -14.62 8.03 -9.06
CA ALA A 293 -13.53 7.20 -8.55
C ALA A 293 -12.23 8.01 -8.45
N ALA A 294 -11.91 8.81 -9.46
CA ALA A 294 -10.76 9.70 -9.47
C ALA A 294 -10.86 10.78 -8.40
N ALA A 295 -12.03 11.40 -8.20
CA ALA A 295 -12.24 12.39 -7.13
C ALA A 295 -12.03 11.77 -5.74
N LEU A 296 -12.64 10.61 -5.47
CA LEU A 296 -12.48 9.90 -4.19
C LEU A 296 -11.03 9.43 -3.98
N PHE A 297 -10.36 8.95 -5.02
CA PHE A 297 -8.97 8.54 -4.97
C PHE A 297 -8.04 9.73 -4.71
N ALA A 298 -8.24 10.85 -5.41
CA ALA A 298 -7.47 12.07 -5.22
C ALA A 298 -7.65 12.64 -3.80
N LEU A 299 -8.88 12.62 -3.26
CA LEU A 299 -9.15 12.98 -1.87
C LEU A 299 -8.44 12.04 -0.89
N GLY A 300 -8.43 10.72 -1.16
CA GLY A 300 -7.66 9.76 -0.37
C GLY A 300 -6.17 10.07 -0.36
N LEU A 301 -5.58 10.36 -1.53
CA LEU A 301 -4.17 10.78 -1.63
C LEU A 301 -3.91 12.10 -0.92
N PHE A 302 -4.81 13.07 -1.04
CA PHE A 302 -4.72 14.34 -0.34
C PHE A 302 -4.72 14.14 1.18
N ILE A 303 -5.68 13.39 1.71
CA ILE A 303 -5.79 13.05 3.15
C ILE A 303 -4.51 12.41 3.66
N ARG A 304 -3.90 11.52 2.88
CA ARG A 304 -2.64 10.86 3.23
C ARG A 304 -1.47 11.83 3.41
N ILE A 305 -1.46 12.93 2.66
CA ILE A 305 -0.37 13.91 2.64
C ILE A 305 -0.60 15.03 3.68
N ILE A 306 -1.82 15.18 4.23
CA ILE A 306 -2.16 16.20 5.24
C ILE A 306 -1.14 16.32 6.37
N PRO A 307 -0.70 15.22 7.03
CA PRO A 307 0.28 15.33 8.13
C PRO A 307 1.66 15.86 7.70
N ARG A 308 1.98 15.78 6.40
CA ARG A 308 3.21 16.34 5.82
C ARG A 308 3.05 17.82 5.46
N ILE A 309 1.82 18.27 5.19
CA ILE A 309 1.50 19.66 4.83
C ILE A 309 1.44 20.53 6.09
N SER A 310 0.71 20.07 7.10
CA SER A 310 0.54 20.81 8.36
C SER A 310 1.09 20.01 9.52
N LYS A 311 2.02 20.61 10.28
CA LYS A 311 2.45 20.08 11.58
C LYS A 311 1.44 20.40 12.70
N ASN A 312 0.65 21.46 12.55
CA ASN A 312 -0.38 21.83 13.52
C ASN A 312 -1.60 20.89 13.40
N HIS A 313 -2.01 20.26 14.50
CA HIS A 313 -3.17 19.39 14.58
C HIS A 313 -4.48 20.09 14.21
N ALA A 314 -4.67 21.36 14.58
CA ALA A 314 -5.85 22.12 14.19
C ALA A 314 -5.91 22.29 12.67
N GLY A 315 -4.79 22.64 12.04
CA GLY A 315 -4.68 22.75 10.58
C GLY A 315 -4.91 21.41 9.87
N GLN A 316 -4.40 20.30 10.42
CA GLN A 316 -4.67 18.96 9.90
C GLN A 316 -6.17 18.62 9.94
N ASN A 317 -6.84 18.92 11.06
CA ASN A 317 -8.28 18.70 11.21
C ASN A 317 -9.11 19.56 10.26
N THR A 318 -8.70 20.81 10.04
CA THR A 318 -9.38 21.70 9.09
C THR A 318 -9.23 21.20 7.65
N LEU A 319 -8.03 20.79 7.23
CA LEU A 319 -7.81 20.19 5.91
C LEU A 319 -8.60 18.90 5.73
N PHE A 320 -8.67 18.07 6.78
CA PHE A 320 -9.49 16.87 6.78
C PHE A 320 -10.98 17.18 6.60
N LEU A 321 -11.49 18.16 7.35
CA LEU A 321 -12.87 18.60 7.26
C LEU A 321 -13.21 19.14 5.86
N ILE A 322 -12.32 19.93 5.25
CA ILE A 322 -12.49 20.43 3.88
C ILE A 322 -12.56 19.26 2.89
N ALA A 323 -11.66 18.29 2.99
CA ALA A 323 -11.65 17.11 2.14
C ALA A 323 -12.93 16.28 2.30
N GLY A 324 -13.38 16.07 3.55
CA GLY A 324 -14.59 15.33 3.86
C GLY A 324 -15.86 16.04 3.39
N ALA A 325 -15.98 17.34 3.64
CA ALA A 325 -17.09 18.16 3.16
C ALA A 325 -17.18 18.18 1.63
N SER A 326 -16.04 18.29 0.95
CA SER A 326 -15.97 18.25 -0.53
C SER A 326 -16.41 16.89 -1.07
N SER A 327 -15.93 15.80 -0.46
CA SER A 327 -16.34 14.43 -0.80
C SER A 327 -17.85 14.25 -0.64
N LEU A 328 -18.39 14.73 0.48
CA LEU A 328 -19.78 14.58 0.84
C LEU A 328 -20.66 15.38 -0.11
N PHE A 329 -20.33 16.64 -0.38
CA PHE A 329 -21.06 17.46 -1.33
C PHE A 329 -21.11 16.82 -2.72
N TYR A 330 -19.99 16.29 -3.20
CA TYR A 330 -19.93 15.63 -4.50
C TYR A 330 -20.79 14.35 -4.55
N LEU A 331 -20.72 13.52 -3.51
CA LEU A 331 -21.54 12.30 -3.40
C LEU A 331 -23.03 12.60 -3.29
N MET A 332 -23.40 13.63 -2.52
CA MET A 332 -24.78 14.09 -2.38
C MET A 332 -25.30 14.61 -3.70
N LYS A 333 -24.59 15.53 -4.36
CA LYS A 333 -24.94 16.09 -5.66
C LYS A 333 -25.20 15.00 -6.71
N ARG A 334 -24.36 13.97 -6.75
CA ARG A 334 -24.50 12.85 -7.69
C ARG A 334 -25.76 12.02 -7.46
N ASN A 335 -26.30 12.00 -6.24
CA ASN A 335 -27.40 11.12 -5.86
C ASN A 335 -28.67 11.87 -5.44
N VAL A 336 -28.74 13.15 -5.81
CA VAL A 336 -29.90 14.04 -5.64
C VAL A 336 -31.17 13.42 -6.23
N GLU A 337 -31.09 12.85 -7.43
CA GLU A 337 -32.25 12.22 -8.11
C GLU A 337 -32.84 11.04 -7.34
N THR A 338 -32.07 10.45 -6.42
CA THR A 338 -32.51 9.35 -5.55
C THR A 338 -32.78 9.81 -4.11
N GLY A 339 -32.85 11.12 -3.86
CA GLY A 339 -32.94 11.69 -2.53
C GLY A 339 -31.77 11.30 -1.61
N ALA A 340 -30.65 10.86 -2.19
CA ALA A 340 -29.52 10.25 -1.48
C ALA A 340 -29.90 9.14 -0.46
N VAL A 341 -31.03 8.44 -0.69
CA VAL A 341 -31.66 7.50 0.26
C VAL A 341 -30.74 6.37 0.75
N THR A 342 -29.73 6.00 -0.03
CA THR A 342 -28.71 5.01 0.39
C THR A 342 -27.42 5.66 0.88
N ILE A 343 -27.01 6.78 0.28
CA ILE A 343 -25.68 7.36 0.49
C ILE A 343 -25.58 8.20 1.76
N TRP A 344 -26.70 8.68 2.32
CA TRP A 344 -26.67 9.40 3.61
C TRP A 344 -25.93 8.61 4.71
N SER A 345 -25.92 7.28 4.65
CA SER A 345 -25.18 6.44 5.61
C SER A 345 -23.67 6.73 5.65
N ILE A 346 -23.09 7.34 4.61
CA ILE A 346 -21.69 7.76 4.61
C ILE A 346 -21.38 8.82 5.68
N TYR A 347 -22.39 9.54 6.18
CA TYR A 347 -22.21 10.49 7.27
C TYR A 347 -21.61 9.84 8.51
N ILE A 348 -22.04 8.60 8.82
CA ILE A 348 -21.57 7.80 9.95
C ILE A 348 -20.06 7.59 9.83
N LEU A 349 -19.59 7.27 8.63
CA LEU A 349 -18.18 7.01 8.38
C LEU A 349 -17.30 8.24 8.63
N PHE A 350 -17.77 9.42 8.23
CA PHE A 350 -17.08 10.66 8.54
C PHE A 350 -17.16 11.04 10.02
N PHE A 351 -18.30 10.82 10.68
CA PHE A 351 -18.41 11.03 12.13
C PHE A 351 -17.38 10.20 12.89
N MET A 352 -17.21 8.93 12.54
CA MET A 352 -16.18 8.08 13.14
C MET A 352 -14.78 8.69 13.01
N PHE A 353 -14.42 9.21 11.84
CA PHE A 353 -13.10 9.81 11.65
C PHE A 353 -12.93 11.12 12.45
N THR A 354 -13.97 11.95 12.54
CA THR A 354 -13.91 13.18 13.35
C THR A 354 -13.75 12.91 14.85
N VAL A 355 -14.31 11.79 15.35
CA VAL A 355 -14.13 11.36 16.74
C VAL A 355 -12.66 11.07 17.03
N ILE A 356 -11.97 10.40 16.11
CA ILE A 356 -10.58 9.97 16.35
C ILE A 356 -9.61 11.16 16.24
N LEU A 357 -9.92 12.15 15.39
CA LEU A 357 -9.16 13.39 15.31
C LEU A 357 -9.25 14.27 16.56
N ASP A 358 -10.05 13.86 17.55
CA ASP A 358 -10.24 14.44 18.88
C ASP A 358 -10.51 15.94 18.85
N SER A 359 -11.44 16.35 17.98
CA SER A 359 -11.81 17.76 17.86
C SER A 359 -13.31 17.99 17.86
N LYS A 360 -13.81 18.38 19.04
CA LYS A 360 -15.23 18.70 19.28
C LYS A 360 -15.76 19.79 18.35
N ILE A 361 -14.93 20.80 18.02
CA ILE A 361 -15.31 21.90 17.12
C ILE A 361 -15.55 21.36 15.70
N HIS A 362 -14.62 20.57 15.16
CA HIS A 362 -14.76 20.02 13.81
C HIS A 362 -15.93 19.03 13.73
N LEU A 363 -16.16 18.24 14.79
CA LEU A 363 -17.33 17.38 14.91
C LEU A 363 -18.63 18.19 14.85
N ALA A 364 -18.72 19.30 15.60
CA ALA A 364 -19.90 20.16 15.61
C ALA A 364 -20.14 20.82 14.24
N ILE A 365 -19.09 21.33 13.60
CA ILE A 365 -19.18 21.93 12.25
C ILE A 365 -19.66 20.87 11.24
N TYR A 366 -19.08 19.66 11.29
CA TYR A 366 -19.47 18.58 10.39
C TYR A 366 -20.92 18.12 10.63
N ALA A 367 -21.36 18.03 11.90
CA ALA A 367 -22.76 17.75 12.23
C ALA A 367 -23.70 18.84 11.68
N GLY A 368 -23.36 20.11 11.86
CA GLY A 368 -24.10 21.24 11.30
C GLY A 368 -24.20 21.17 9.77
N LEU A 369 -23.11 20.81 9.08
CA LEU A 369 -23.09 20.61 7.63
C LEU A 369 -24.04 19.50 7.19
N VAL A 370 -24.02 18.35 7.87
CA VAL A 370 -24.91 17.22 7.56
C VAL A 370 -26.38 17.61 7.75
N VAL A 371 -26.71 18.26 8.85
CA VAL A 371 -28.08 18.75 9.12
C VAL A 371 -28.52 19.75 8.06
N LEU A 372 -27.66 20.73 7.73
CA LEU A 372 -27.93 21.71 6.68
C LEU A 372 -28.23 21.03 5.34
N ILE A 373 -27.44 20.01 4.96
CA ILE A 373 -27.67 19.27 3.73
C ILE A 373 -29.01 18.53 3.75
N GLN A 374 -29.41 17.95 4.89
CA GLN A 374 -30.73 17.31 5.00
C GLN A 374 -31.88 18.32 4.90
N ILE A 375 -31.73 19.50 5.52
CA ILE A 375 -32.71 20.59 5.38
C ILE A 375 -32.81 21.02 3.91
N LEU A 376 -31.68 21.19 3.22
CA LEU A 376 -31.67 21.54 1.80
C LEU A 376 -32.34 20.46 0.94
N PHE A 377 -32.09 19.18 1.20
CA PHE A 377 -32.76 18.09 0.50
C PHE A 377 -34.27 18.11 0.76
N SER A 378 -34.70 18.36 1.99
CA SER A 378 -36.12 18.49 2.32
C SER A 378 -36.80 19.67 1.64
N LEU A 379 -36.10 20.79 1.42
CA LEU A 379 -36.67 21.99 0.78
C LEU A 379 -36.73 21.86 -0.75
N PHE A 380 -35.68 21.33 -1.37
CA PHE A 380 -35.55 21.28 -2.83
C PHE A 380 -36.03 19.96 -3.45
N TYR A 381 -36.03 18.86 -2.69
CA TYR A 381 -36.40 17.53 -3.15
C TYR A 381 -37.32 16.82 -2.13
N PRO A 382 -38.49 17.41 -1.80
CA PRO A 382 -39.38 16.89 -0.75
C PRO A 382 -39.95 15.50 -1.08
N ASP A 383 -40.34 15.30 -2.35
CA ASP A 383 -40.98 14.06 -2.82
C ASP A 383 -40.16 13.45 -3.97
N VAL A 384 -39.39 12.41 -3.66
CA VAL A 384 -38.58 11.67 -4.64
C VAL A 384 -39.01 10.21 -4.66
N THR A 385 -39.44 9.71 -5.82
CA THR A 385 -39.77 8.30 -6.01
C THR A 385 -38.51 7.50 -6.33
N VAL A 386 -38.18 6.53 -5.46
CA VAL A 386 -36.96 5.72 -5.60
C VAL A 386 -37.33 4.26 -5.80
N ARG A 387 -36.80 3.65 -6.86
CA ARG A 387 -36.86 2.20 -7.06
C ARG A 387 -35.72 1.52 -6.31
N ILE A 388 -36.05 0.68 -5.34
CA ILE A 388 -35.07 -0.15 -4.63
C ILE A 388 -34.96 -1.48 -5.39
N ASP A 389 -33.92 -1.62 -6.19
CA ASP A 389 -33.57 -2.84 -6.93
C ASP A 389 -32.37 -3.56 -6.30
N THR A 390 -31.92 -4.67 -6.91
CA THR A 390 -30.74 -5.41 -6.46
C THR A 390 -29.48 -4.52 -6.40
N ASN A 391 -29.35 -3.52 -7.28
CA ASN A 391 -28.21 -2.60 -7.30
C ASN A 391 -28.21 -1.66 -6.07
N ALA A 392 -29.39 -1.21 -5.64
CA ALA A 392 -29.55 -0.46 -4.40
C ALA A 392 -29.11 -1.29 -3.18
N TYR A 393 -29.51 -2.57 -3.12
CA TYR A 393 -29.05 -3.48 -2.05
C TYR A 393 -27.54 -3.74 -2.11
N LEU A 394 -26.97 -3.92 -3.30
CA LEU A 394 -25.52 -4.09 -3.48
C LEU A 394 -24.75 -2.87 -2.95
N THR A 395 -25.25 -1.66 -3.22
CA THR A 395 -24.67 -0.42 -2.69
C THR A 395 -24.71 -0.37 -1.17
N ARG A 396 -25.82 -0.79 -0.56
CA ARG A 396 -25.96 -0.88 0.91
C ARG A 396 -24.98 -1.89 1.51
N VAL A 397 -24.88 -3.09 0.93
CA VAL A 397 -23.94 -4.12 1.38
C VAL A 397 -22.50 -3.59 1.30
N ALA A 398 -22.15 -2.91 0.21
CA ALA A 398 -20.82 -2.33 0.06
C ALA A 398 -20.51 -1.26 1.11
N LEU A 399 -21.47 -0.37 1.42
CA LEU A 399 -21.33 0.63 2.48
C LEU A 399 -21.21 -0.02 3.86
N VAL A 400 -21.96 -1.08 4.14
CA VAL A 400 -21.86 -1.84 5.40
C VAL A 400 -20.50 -2.51 5.53
N VAL A 401 -20.02 -3.20 4.49
CA VAL A 401 -18.70 -3.85 4.48
C VAL A 401 -17.59 -2.82 4.66
N LEU A 402 -17.66 -1.69 3.95
CA LEU A 402 -16.68 -0.62 4.06
C LEU A 402 -16.70 0.01 5.46
N THR A 403 -17.88 0.21 6.05
CA THR A 403 -18.03 0.71 7.43
C THR A 403 -17.48 -0.30 8.44
N TYR A 404 -17.74 -1.59 8.29
CA TYR A 404 -17.17 -2.64 9.15
C TYR A 404 -15.64 -2.61 9.12
N PHE A 405 -15.03 -2.54 7.94
CA PHE A 405 -13.58 -2.44 7.81
C PHE A 405 -13.03 -1.14 8.41
N ALA A 406 -13.75 -0.03 8.25
CA ALA A 406 -13.42 1.22 8.90
C ALA A 406 -13.43 1.05 10.42
N VAL A 407 -14.56 0.67 11.02
CA VAL A 407 -14.71 0.45 12.46
C VAL A 407 -13.63 -0.49 13.00
N ARG A 408 -13.40 -1.64 12.34
CA ARG A 408 -12.40 -2.61 12.78
C ARG A 408 -11.00 -2.01 12.81
N ARG A 409 -10.58 -1.32 11.74
CA ARG A 409 -9.26 -0.66 11.73
C ARG A 409 -9.15 0.44 12.78
N LEU A 410 -10.23 1.16 13.02
CA LEU A 410 -10.25 2.21 14.03
C LEU A 410 -10.17 1.63 15.45
N ALA A 411 -10.86 0.51 15.71
CA ALA A 411 -10.77 -0.21 16.97
C ALA A 411 -9.35 -0.75 17.20
N ASP A 412 -8.73 -1.36 16.20
CA ASP A 412 -7.34 -1.84 16.27
C ASP A 412 -6.39 -0.69 16.63
N GLU A 413 -6.55 0.49 16.02
CA GLU A 413 -5.76 1.69 16.34
C GLU A 413 -5.96 2.15 17.79
N TYR A 414 -7.21 2.16 18.26
CA TYR A 414 -7.54 2.54 19.63
C TYR A 414 -6.97 1.55 20.65
N THR A 415 -7.02 0.25 20.37
CA THR A 415 -6.42 -0.79 21.23
C THR A 415 -4.90 -0.64 21.31
N ILE A 416 -4.23 -0.33 20.19
CA ILE A 416 -2.78 -0.07 20.19
C ILE A 416 -2.47 1.14 21.10
N LYS A 417 -3.22 2.23 20.97
CA LYS A 417 -3.05 3.43 21.81
C LYS A 417 -3.30 3.12 23.29
N LEU A 418 -4.36 2.38 23.61
CA LEU A 418 -4.71 1.99 24.98
C LEU A 418 -3.61 1.13 25.61
N ASN A 419 -3.09 0.15 24.87
CA ASN A 419 -2.01 -0.71 25.34
C ASN A 419 -0.71 0.07 25.57
N ALA A 420 -0.38 1.01 24.67
CA ALA A 420 0.77 1.89 24.85
C ALA A 420 0.66 2.75 26.12
N HIS A 421 -0.51 3.34 26.38
CA HIS A 421 -0.75 4.08 27.62
C HIS A 421 -0.70 3.18 28.86
N LYS A 422 -1.28 1.98 28.79
CA LYS A 422 -1.23 1.02 29.90
C LYS A 422 0.22 0.62 30.23
N LYS A 423 1.04 0.37 29.22
CA LYS A 423 2.47 0.08 29.40
C LYS A 423 3.20 1.25 30.06
N LEU A 424 2.97 2.48 29.61
CA LEU A 424 3.61 3.67 30.17
C LEU A 424 3.22 3.91 31.64
N ILE A 425 1.95 3.69 31.99
CA ILE A 425 1.49 3.78 33.39
C ILE A 425 2.17 2.70 34.24
N ASN A 426 2.26 1.47 33.74
CA ASN A 426 2.93 0.37 34.44
C ASN A 426 4.42 0.68 34.69
N GLU A 427 5.14 1.15 33.66
CA GLU A 427 6.55 1.56 33.79
C GLU A 427 6.73 2.69 34.82
N GLN A 428 5.82 3.67 34.86
CA GLN A 428 5.86 4.75 35.87
C GLN A 428 5.59 4.24 37.28
N GLN A 429 4.61 3.37 37.46
CA GLN A 429 4.30 2.77 38.76
C GLN A 429 5.46 1.93 39.30
N VAL A 430 6.08 1.13 38.44
CA VAL A 430 7.28 0.34 38.78
C VAL A 430 8.45 1.26 39.14
N LEU A 431 8.67 2.35 38.40
CA LEU A 431 9.71 3.32 38.71
C LEU A 431 9.49 4.02 40.06
N GLU A 432 8.24 4.38 40.38
CA GLU A 432 7.87 4.97 41.67
C GLU A 432 8.06 3.97 42.83
N ALA A 433 7.67 2.71 42.62
CA ALA A 433 7.87 1.64 43.58
C ALA A 433 9.37 1.38 43.84
N ILE A 434 10.19 1.28 42.78
CA ILE A 434 11.65 1.16 42.89
C ILE A 434 12.22 2.37 43.65
N SER A 435 11.84 3.59 43.27
CA SER A 435 12.35 4.80 43.92
C SER A 435 12.01 4.83 45.40
N THR A 436 10.77 4.44 45.77
CA THR A 436 10.31 4.37 47.15
C THR A 436 11.06 3.29 47.93
N ASN A 437 11.30 2.14 47.31
CA ASN A 437 12.05 1.04 47.91
C ASN A 437 13.49 1.49 48.29
N PHE A 438 14.13 2.26 47.40
CA PHE A 438 15.48 2.78 47.59
C PHE A 438 15.58 3.89 48.65
N ILE A 439 14.49 4.48 49.15
CA ILE A 439 14.54 5.46 50.25
C ILE A 439 15.11 4.83 51.54
N THR A 440 14.91 3.53 51.73
CA THR A 440 15.29 2.79 52.94
C THR A 440 16.59 2.00 52.82
N ILE A 441 17.38 2.27 51.79
CA ILE A 441 18.61 1.54 51.50
C ILE A 441 19.70 1.79 52.56
N SER A 442 20.39 0.73 52.98
CA SER A 442 21.48 0.72 53.94
C SER A 442 22.54 -0.30 53.55
N SER A 443 23.72 -0.25 54.17
CA SER A 443 24.81 -1.21 53.91
C SER A 443 24.43 -2.67 54.21
N GLU A 444 23.40 -2.90 55.03
CA GLU A 444 22.95 -4.24 55.43
C GLU A 444 21.94 -4.84 54.45
N ASN A 445 21.13 -4.01 53.77
CA ASN A 445 20.02 -4.47 52.90
C ASN A 445 20.22 -4.14 51.41
N VAL A 446 21.37 -3.55 51.01
CA VAL A 446 21.66 -3.15 49.63
C VAL A 446 21.41 -4.27 48.61
N GLN A 447 21.80 -5.51 48.93
CA GLN A 447 21.69 -6.62 47.99
C GLN A 447 20.23 -7.04 47.78
N GLU A 448 19.47 -7.16 48.87
CA GLU A 448 18.02 -7.41 48.83
C GLU A 448 17.28 -6.34 48.05
N LYS A 449 17.59 -5.05 48.29
CA LYS A 449 16.95 -3.92 47.59
C LYS A 449 17.22 -3.90 46.09
N ILE A 450 18.41 -4.35 45.68
CA ILE A 450 18.78 -4.48 44.26
C ILE A 450 18.07 -5.67 43.62
N ASP A 451 17.99 -6.81 44.30
CA ASP A 451 17.28 -7.99 43.81
C ASP A 451 15.78 -7.68 43.59
N GLU A 452 15.14 -7.02 44.55
CA GLU A 452 13.75 -6.54 44.44
C GLU A 452 13.56 -5.58 43.25
N MET A 453 14.55 -4.71 42.98
CA MET A 453 14.49 -3.79 41.84
C MET A 453 14.64 -4.50 40.50
N LEU A 454 15.51 -5.51 40.40
CA LEU A 454 15.60 -6.33 39.19
C LEU A 454 14.31 -7.13 38.97
N GLU A 455 13.72 -7.68 40.02
CA GLU A 455 12.44 -8.39 39.94
C GLU A 455 11.30 -7.49 39.46
N MET A 456 11.13 -6.31 40.08
CA MET A 456 10.13 -5.33 39.64
C MET A 456 10.38 -4.85 38.21
N SER A 457 11.64 -4.66 37.82
CA SER A 457 12.01 -4.23 36.47
C SER A 457 11.75 -5.30 35.42
N ALA A 458 11.86 -6.58 35.77
CA ALA A 458 11.65 -7.70 34.85
C ALA A 458 10.21 -7.74 34.34
N GLU A 459 9.23 -7.48 35.22
CA GLU A 459 7.82 -7.45 34.83
C GLU A 459 7.51 -6.28 33.88
N ALA A 460 8.13 -5.10 34.09
CA ALA A 460 7.91 -3.93 33.25
C ALA A 460 8.65 -3.98 31.90
N LEU A 461 9.89 -4.46 31.91
CA LEU A 461 10.79 -4.45 30.75
C LEU A 461 10.78 -5.78 29.98
N GLU A 462 10.13 -6.81 30.50
CA GLU A 462 9.97 -8.13 29.88
C GLU A 462 11.33 -8.77 29.51
N PHE A 463 12.35 -8.60 30.33
CA PHE A 463 13.63 -9.28 30.14
C PHE A 463 13.66 -10.65 30.81
N ASP A 464 14.33 -11.61 30.17
CA ASP A 464 14.50 -12.96 30.72
C ASP A 464 15.64 -13.03 31.74
N TYR A 465 16.66 -12.18 31.58
CA TYR A 465 17.85 -12.13 32.44
C TYR A 465 18.32 -10.70 32.68
N ALA A 466 18.81 -10.44 33.90
CA ALA A 466 19.55 -9.22 34.21
C ALA A 466 20.73 -9.50 35.12
N TYR A 467 21.82 -8.74 34.91
CA TYR A 467 23.04 -8.82 35.70
C TYR A 467 23.43 -7.40 36.13
N LEU A 468 23.70 -7.22 37.42
CA LEU A 468 24.37 -6.01 37.92
C LEU A 468 25.84 -6.35 38.15
N ILE A 469 26.73 -5.68 37.42
CA ILE A 469 28.17 -5.95 37.46
C ILE A 469 28.90 -4.69 37.92
N SER A 470 29.71 -4.83 38.96
CA SER A 470 30.61 -3.78 39.46
C SER A 470 31.99 -3.96 38.86
N PHE A 471 32.63 -2.87 38.43
CA PHE A 471 33.98 -2.88 37.89
C PHE A 471 34.98 -2.42 38.97
N SER A 472 36.18 -2.99 38.97
CA SER A 472 37.29 -2.50 39.78
C SER A 472 37.80 -1.16 39.26
N GLU A 473 38.50 -0.39 40.10
CA GLU A 473 39.04 0.93 39.72
C GLU A 473 40.02 0.88 38.55
N ASP A 474 40.74 -0.24 38.40
CA ASP A 474 41.68 -0.50 37.30
C ASP A 474 41.02 -1.09 36.05
N TYR A 475 39.69 -1.31 36.06
CA TYR A 475 38.91 -1.92 34.98
C TYR A 475 39.37 -3.33 34.57
N GLU A 476 40.26 -3.99 35.30
CA GLU A 476 40.74 -5.33 34.96
C GLU A 476 39.74 -6.42 35.39
N ASP A 477 39.14 -6.24 36.56
CA ASP A 477 38.22 -7.18 37.19
C ASP A 477 36.78 -6.64 37.18
N ALA A 478 35.84 -7.54 36.92
CA ALA A 478 34.41 -7.32 37.04
C ALA A 478 33.85 -8.30 38.08
N LYS A 479 33.08 -7.79 39.04
CA LYS A 479 32.40 -8.60 40.05
C LYS A 479 30.89 -8.53 39.82
N VAL A 480 30.27 -9.70 39.68
CA VAL A 480 28.81 -9.83 39.57
C VAL A 480 28.20 -9.57 40.95
N PHE A 481 27.41 -8.52 41.05
CA PHE A 481 26.80 -8.06 42.28
C PHE A 481 25.44 -8.74 42.52
N SER A 482 24.60 -8.78 41.49
CA SER A 482 23.26 -9.38 41.55
C SER A 482 22.87 -9.97 40.18
N THR A 483 21.98 -10.97 40.21
CA THR A 483 21.50 -11.69 39.02
C THR A 483 20.01 -11.95 39.13
N TYR A 484 19.27 -11.73 38.05
CA TYR A 484 17.86 -12.09 37.92
C TYR A 484 17.65 -13.04 36.74
N ALA A 485 16.76 -14.01 36.90
CA ALA A 485 16.34 -14.95 35.86
C ALA A 485 14.84 -15.26 35.96
N ASN A 486 14.12 -15.13 34.86
CA ASN A 486 12.69 -15.42 34.80
C ASN A 486 12.44 -16.93 34.59
N ASN A 487 11.81 -17.60 35.57
CA ASN A 487 11.27 -18.97 35.47
C ASN A 487 12.24 -20.10 35.02
N LEU A 488 13.54 -20.00 35.32
CA LEU A 488 14.50 -21.08 35.14
C LEU A 488 15.19 -21.42 36.47
N ASP A 489 15.49 -22.70 36.68
CA ASP A 489 16.33 -23.14 37.79
C ASP A 489 17.65 -22.35 37.75
N SER A 490 17.93 -21.63 38.85
CA SER A 490 19.07 -20.72 39.03
C SER A 490 20.44 -21.36 38.77
N GLY A 491 20.51 -22.70 38.67
CA GLY A 491 21.71 -23.48 38.36
C GLY A 491 22.18 -23.44 36.90
N SER A 492 21.48 -22.75 35.98
CA SER A 492 21.84 -22.68 34.55
C SER A 492 22.39 -21.32 34.08
N LEU A 493 22.54 -20.34 34.99
CA LEU A 493 23.03 -19.01 34.65
C LEU A 493 24.56 -19.01 34.37
N PRO A 494 25.03 -18.36 33.30
CA PRO A 494 26.47 -18.28 32.98
C PRO A 494 27.28 -17.47 34.01
N TYR A 495 26.63 -16.59 34.78
CA TYR A 495 27.26 -15.76 35.80
C TYR A 495 26.45 -15.81 37.11
N HIS A 496 27.15 -15.89 38.24
CA HIS A 496 26.53 -16.01 39.57
C HIS A 496 26.94 -14.86 40.50
N PRO A 497 26.09 -14.46 41.47
CA PRO A 497 26.43 -13.43 42.45
C PRO A 497 27.74 -13.77 43.18
N GLY A 498 28.64 -12.79 43.29
CA GLY A 498 29.95 -12.95 43.91
C GLY A 498 31.07 -13.46 43.00
N MET A 499 30.76 -13.89 41.77
CA MET A 499 31.75 -14.30 40.78
C MET A 499 32.63 -13.12 40.34
N LYS A 500 33.95 -13.33 40.33
CA LYS A 500 34.92 -12.43 39.70
C LYS A 500 35.20 -12.92 38.28
N ILE A 501 35.17 -12.00 37.33
CA ILE A 501 35.35 -12.25 35.89
C ILE A 501 36.33 -11.19 35.40
N LYS A 502 37.21 -11.51 34.45
CA LYS A 502 38.00 -10.47 33.79
C LYS A 502 37.09 -9.67 32.88
N THR A 503 37.25 -8.35 32.86
CA THR A 503 36.43 -7.47 32.02
C THR A 503 36.51 -7.83 30.53
N ALA A 504 37.64 -8.40 30.09
CA ALA A 504 37.86 -8.88 28.73
C ALA A 504 37.01 -10.10 28.33
N ASP A 505 36.49 -10.86 29.30
CA ASP A 505 35.70 -12.08 29.07
C ASP A 505 34.19 -11.81 29.04
N LEU A 506 33.76 -10.57 29.25
CA LEU A 506 32.36 -10.17 29.13
C LEU A 506 31.99 -10.01 27.65
N PRO A 507 30.80 -10.49 27.22
CA PRO A 507 30.31 -10.24 25.87
C PRO A 507 30.12 -8.73 25.69
N MET A 508 30.96 -8.10 24.88
CA MET A 508 30.77 -6.70 24.51
C MET A 508 29.46 -6.59 23.71
N ALA A 509 28.54 -5.75 24.19
CA ALA A 509 27.29 -5.42 23.53
C ALA A 509 27.49 -4.53 22.29
#